data_AF-A0A7K5DF18-F1
#
_entry.id   AF-A0A7K5DF18-F1
#
_cell.length_a   1.000
_cell.length_b   1.000
_cell.length_c   1.000
_cell.angle_alpha   90.00
_cell.angle_beta   90.00
_cell.angle_gamma   90.00
#
_symmetry.space_group_name_H-M   'P 1'
#
loop_
_entity.id
_entity.type
_entity.pdbx_description
1 polymer ?
#
loop_
_entity_poly.entity_id
_entity_poly.type
_entity_poly.pdbx_seq_one_letter_code
_entity_poly.pdbx_strand_id
1 'polypeptide(L)'
;SHEEATEKEVERILGILQTLFENDPIFVSPADTPISFFDFVIDPNSFARTVENMFHVSFLIRDGLAEIRLDDDKLPIIEPTKSRKVGEDNRGPGARKQVVMSLTQEEWK
;
A
#
# COMPACT_ATOMS: atom_id res chain seq x y z
N SER A 1 13.67 -5.64 19.78
CA SER A 1 14.37 -6.36 18.69
C SER A 1 14.27 -5.53 17.40
N HIS A 2 15.12 -5.70 16.37
CA HIS A 2 14.93 -5.03 15.06
C HIS A 2 13.59 -5.44 14.39
N GLU A 3 13.17 -6.68 14.61
CA GLU A 3 11.89 -7.23 14.15
C GLU A 3 10.69 -6.47 14.73
N GLU A 4 10.73 -6.17 16.03
CA GLU A 4 9.70 -5.40 16.74
C GLU A 4 9.58 -3.95 16.22
N ALA A 5 10.70 -3.35 15.77
CA ALA A 5 10.67 -2.02 15.15
C ALA A 5 10.02 -2.07 13.76
N THR A 6 10.26 -3.14 13.00
CA THR A 6 9.65 -3.33 11.67
C THR A 6 8.14 -3.55 11.80
N GLU A 7 7.68 -4.32 12.78
CA GLU A 7 6.26 -4.57 13.04
C GLU A 7 5.50 -3.29 13.37
N LYS A 8 6.05 -2.45 14.27
CA LYS A 8 5.48 -1.15 14.62
C LYS A 8 5.33 -0.22 13.42
N GLU A 9 6.31 -0.20 12.51
CA GLU A 9 6.22 0.61 11.28
C GLU A 9 5.16 0.09 10.31
N VAL A 10 5.02 -1.23 10.17
CA VAL A 10 3.96 -1.84 9.35
C VAL A 10 2.57 -1.48 9.90
N GLU A 11 2.37 -1.57 11.21
CA GLU A 11 1.11 -1.15 11.87
C GLU A 11 0.83 0.34 11.68
N ARG A 12 1.87 1.18 11.83
CA ARG A 12 1.75 2.64 11.61
C ARG A 12 1.33 2.95 10.17
N ILE A 13 1.98 2.32 9.19
CA ILE A 13 1.68 2.52 7.76
C ILE A 13 0.26 2.05 7.44
N LEU A 14 -0.18 0.91 7.98
CA LEU A 14 -1.55 0.44 7.83
C LEU A 14 -2.58 1.45 8.39
N GLY A 15 -2.32 1.98 9.58
CA GLY A 15 -3.19 3.00 10.20
C GLY A 15 -3.28 4.28 9.36
N ILE A 16 -2.18 4.72 8.76
CA ILE A 16 -2.19 5.86 7.83
C ILE A 16 -3.02 5.54 6.58
N LEU A 17 -2.79 4.37 5.97
CA LEU A 17 -3.54 3.94 4.78
C LEU A 17 -5.05 3.91 5.03
N GLN A 18 -5.46 3.34 6.17
CA GLN A 18 -6.87 3.29 6.60
C GLN A 18 -7.42 4.70 6.84
N THR A 19 -6.66 5.56 7.54
CA THR A 19 -7.07 6.93 7.82
C THR A 19 -7.27 7.75 6.54
N LEU A 20 -6.33 7.64 5.59
CA LEU A 20 -6.44 8.32 4.29
C LEU A 20 -7.63 7.80 3.48
N PHE A 21 -7.93 6.51 3.57
CA PHE A 21 -9.06 5.90 2.87
C PHE A 21 -10.42 6.24 3.49
N GLU A 22 -10.50 6.39 4.81
CA GLU A 22 -11.74 6.66 5.55
C GLU A 22 -12.07 8.16 5.67
N ASN A 23 -11.07 9.05 5.66
CA ASN A 23 -11.22 10.47 5.95
C ASN A 23 -10.96 11.39 4.75
N ASP A 24 -11.43 11.09 3.55
CA ASP A 24 -11.46 12.09 2.47
C ASP A 24 -12.78 12.89 2.52
N PRO A 25 -12.82 14.09 3.15
CA PRO A 25 -14.03 14.91 3.25
C PRO A 25 -14.36 15.67 1.96
N ILE A 26 -13.56 15.57 0.89
CA ILE A 26 -13.75 16.38 -0.33
C ILE A 26 -14.59 15.63 -1.38
N PHE A 27 -14.66 14.30 -1.34
CA PHE A 27 -15.38 13.51 -2.34
C PHE A 27 -16.40 12.54 -1.73
N VAL A 28 -17.56 12.43 -2.38
CA VAL A 28 -18.83 11.89 -1.83
C VAL A 28 -18.88 10.35 -1.79
N SER A 29 -17.74 9.66 -1.96
CA SER A 29 -17.67 8.20 -1.95
C SER A 29 -16.25 7.71 -1.67
N PRO A 30 -16.05 6.76 -0.73
CA PRO A 30 -14.77 6.06 -0.54
C PRO A 30 -14.31 5.25 -1.77
N ALA A 31 -15.12 5.18 -2.83
CA ALA A 31 -14.76 4.57 -4.09
C ALA A 31 -14.13 5.55 -5.11
N ASP A 32 -14.13 6.85 -4.85
CA ASP A 32 -13.80 7.87 -5.86
C ASP A 32 -12.40 8.49 -5.73
N THR A 33 -11.68 8.26 -4.62
CA THR A 33 -10.29 8.75 -4.47
C THR A 33 -9.33 7.59 -4.27
N PRO A 34 -8.78 7.01 -5.35
CA PRO A 34 -7.73 6.02 -5.22
C PRO A 34 -6.44 6.68 -4.69
N ILE A 35 -5.80 6.08 -3.69
CA ILE A 35 -4.52 6.58 -3.16
C ILE A 35 -3.42 6.14 -4.11
N SER A 36 -2.71 7.09 -4.74
CA SER A 36 -1.51 6.81 -5.52
C SER A 36 -0.50 6.05 -4.67
N PHE A 37 -0.01 4.91 -5.17
CA PHE A 37 1.00 4.12 -4.48
C PHE A 37 2.29 4.92 -4.29
N PHE A 38 2.68 5.70 -5.31
CA PHE A 38 3.91 6.50 -5.25
C PHE A 38 3.80 7.61 -4.21
N ASP A 39 2.69 8.36 -4.19
CA ASP A 39 2.48 9.41 -3.20
C ASP A 39 2.44 8.87 -1.77
N PHE A 40 2.01 7.62 -1.61
CA PHE A 40 1.96 6.95 -0.31
C PHE A 40 3.34 6.52 0.20
N VAL A 41 4.24 6.05 -0.67
CA VAL A 41 5.54 5.49 -0.25
C VAL A 41 6.70 6.46 -0.38
N ILE A 42 6.61 7.50 -1.21
CA ILE A 42 7.71 8.43 -1.46
C ILE A 42 7.91 9.36 -0.26
N ASP A 43 9.13 9.35 0.28
CA ASP A 43 9.64 10.41 1.15
C ASP A 43 10.45 11.39 0.27
N PRO A 44 10.04 12.68 0.16
CA PRO A 44 10.69 13.64 -0.73
C PRO A 44 12.09 14.07 -0.25
N ASN A 45 12.48 13.68 0.96
CA ASN A 45 13.75 14.04 1.59
C ASN A 45 14.69 12.85 1.78
N SER A 46 14.25 11.61 1.52
CA SER A 46 15.08 10.41 1.66
C SER A 46 14.65 9.25 0.76
N PHE A 47 15.52 8.93 -0.20
CA PHE A 47 15.41 7.72 -1.00
C PHE A 47 15.40 6.45 -0.14
N ALA A 48 16.25 6.39 0.90
CA ALA A 48 16.31 5.23 1.78
C ALA A 48 14.97 5.00 2.51
N ARG A 49 14.34 6.08 2.99
CA ARG A 49 13.01 6.00 3.61
C ARG A 49 11.93 5.60 2.60
N THR A 50 12.03 6.04 1.36
CA THR A 50 11.14 5.57 0.27
C THR A 50 11.25 4.06 0.08
N VAL A 51 12.47 3.52 0.02
CA VAL A 51 12.69 2.07 -0.09
C VAL A 51 12.17 1.32 1.14
N GLU A 52 12.37 1.86 2.35
CA GLU A 52 11.82 1.29 3.60
C GLU A 52 10.28 1.29 3.58
N ASN A 53 9.64 2.39 3.17
CA ASN A 53 8.18 2.46 3.03
C ASN A 53 7.67 1.41 2.03
N MET A 54 8.30 1.26 0.86
CA MET A 54 7.97 0.22 -0.11
C MET A 54 8.13 -1.19 0.48
N PHE A 55 9.18 -1.42 1.27
CA PHE A 55 9.42 -2.69 1.95
C PHE A 55 8.32 -2.99 2.99
N HIS A 56 7.92 -2.01 3.79
CA HIS A 56 6.82 -2.19 4.76
C HIS A 56 5.47 -2.45 4.07
N VAL A 57 5.16 -1.71 3.01
CA VAL A 57 3.95 -1.96 2.21
C VAL A 57 3.94 -3.37 1.63
N SER A 58 5.09 -3.92 1.24
CA SER A 58 5.17 -5.30 0.77
C SER A 58 4.65 -6.33 1.78
N PHE A 59 4.82 -6.07 3.08
CA PHE A 59 4.24 -6.91 4.14
C PHE A 59 2.71 -6.77 4.19
N LEU A 60 2.18 -5.56 4.06
CA LEU A 60 0.73 -5.35 4.00
C LEU A 60 0.08 -6.10 2.84
N ILE A 61 0.73 -6.10 1.67
CA ILE A 61 0.26 -6.85 0.49
C ILE A 61 0.40 -8.37 0.71
N ARG A 62 1.53 -8.82 1.25
CA ARG A 62 1.77 -10.24 1.56
C ARG A 62 0.72 -10.79 2.53
N ASP A 63 0.38 -10.00 3.55
CA ASP A 63 -0.51 -10.40 4.63
C ASP A 63 -1.99 -10.12 4.30
N GLY A 64 -2.28 -9.60 3.10
CA GLY A 64 -3.63 -9.36 2.60
C GLY A 64 -4.35 -8.21 3.31
N LEU A 65 -3.60 -7.29 3.91
CA LEU A 65 -4.09 -6.11 4.60
C LEU A 65 -4.26 -4.91 3.63
N ALA A 66 -3.55 -4.93 2.51
CA ALA A 66 -3.67 -3.97 1.41
C ALA A 66 -3.66 -4.68 0.05
N GLU A 67 -4.16 -4.02 -1.00
CA GLU A 67 -4.05 -4.45 -2.39
C GLU A 67 -3.57 -3.29 -3.27
N ILE A 68 -2.73 -3.60 -4.27
CA ILE A 68 -2.35 -2.66 -5.33
C ILE A 68 -3.17 -2.99 -6.58
N ARG A 69 -3.76 -1.97 -7.20
CA ARG A 69 -4.42 -2.05 -8.51
C ARG A 69 -3.88 -0.98 -9.44
N LEU A 70 -4.26 -1.06 -10.71
CA LEU A 70 -4.02 0.00 -11.67
C LEU A 70 -5.32 0.79 -11.85
N ASP A 71 -5.23 2.10 -11.88
CA ASP A 71 -6.33 2.98 -12.27
C ASP A 71 -6.54 3.01 -13.79
N ASP A 72 -7.40 3.92 -14.26
CA ASP A 72 -7.71 4.09 -15.68
C ASP A 72 -6.49 4.52 -16.50
N ASP A 73 -5.59 5.30 -15.89
CA ASP A 73 -4.33 5.78 -16.48
C ASP A 73 -3.19 4.75 -16.38
N LYS A 74 -3.47 3.55 -15.85
CA LYS A 74 -2.49 2.49 -15.60
C LYS A 74 -1.44 2.84 -14.55
N LEU A 75 -1.74 3.79 -13.68
CA LEU A 75 -0.90 4.13 -12.54
C LEU A 75 -1.27 3.27 -11.32
N PRO A 76 -0.28 2.88 -10.50
CA PRO A 76 -0.50 2.04 -9.34
C PRO A 76 -1.19 2.81 -8.22
N ILE A 77 -2.27 2.23 -7.72
CA ILE A 77 -3.05 2.74 -6.58
C ILE A 77 -3.07 1.69 -5.48
N ILE A 78 -3.09 2.13 -4.22
CA ILE A 78 -3.13 1.27 -3.03
C ILE A 78 -4.41 1.50 -2.24
N GLU A 79 -5.01 0.42 -1.74
CA GLU A 79 -6.16 0.49 -0.85
C GLU A 79 -6.06 -0.55 0.27
N PRO A 80 -6.65 -0.27 1.46
CA PRO A 80 -6.80 -1.29 2.48
C PRO A 80 -7.77 -2.37 2.02
N THR A 81 -7.46 -3.63 2.30
CA THR A 81 -8.39 -4.72 2.02
C THR A 81 -9.51 -4.67 3.05
N LYS A 82 -10.78 -4.59 2.60
CA LYS A 82 -11.94 -4.72 3.50
C LYS A 82 -11.79 -6.02 4.29
N SER A 83 -11.88 -5.95 5.62
CA SER A 83 -11.71 -7.06 6.55
C SER A 83 -12.37 -8.32 6.00
N ARG A 84 -11.57 -9.21 5.40
CA ARG A 84 -12.08 -10.41 4.73
C ARG A 84 -12.61 -11.29 5.85
N LYS A 85 -13.92 -11.53 5.88
CA LYS A 85 -14.50 -12.50 6.82
C LYS A 85 -13.71 -13.80 6.65
N VAL A 86 -13.20 -14.33 7.77
CA VAL A 86 -12.52 -15.63 7.85
C VAL A 86 -13.41 -16.66 7.15
N GLY A 87 -13.03 -17.11 5.95
CA GLY A 87 -13.78 -18.13 5.21
C GLY A 87 -13.89 -17.96 3.69
N GLU A 88 -13.72 -16.76 3.13
CA GLU A 88 -13.69 -16.61 1.67
C GLU A 88 -12.29 -16.81 1.13
N ASP A 89 -11.79 -18.05 1.12
CA ASP A 89 -10.53 -18.41 0.47
C ASP A 89 -10.77 -18.72 -1.03
N ASN A 90 -11.22 -17.72 -1.78
CA ASN A 90 -11.37 -17.80 -3.25
C ASN A 90 -10.19 -17.17 -4.00
N ARG A 91 -8.97 -17.38 -3.50
CA ARG A 91 -7.74 -17.12 -4.27
C ARG A 91 -7.00 -18.44 -4.36
N GLY A 92 -7.42 -19.29 -5.29
CA GLY A 92 -6.66 -20.48 -5.68
C GLY A 92 -5.21 -20.11 -6.00
N PRO A 93 -4.28 -21.08 -6.07
CA PRO A 93 -2.82 -20.87 -6.12
C PRO A 93 -2.30 -20.01 -7.30
N GLY A 94 -3.15 -19.52 -8.19
CA GLY A 94 -2.83 -18.59 -9.30
C GLY A 94 -3.29 -17.13 -9.12
N ALA A 95 -3.96 -16.75 -8.03
CA ALA A 95 -4.47 -15.37 -7.84
C ALA A 95 -3.51 -14.45 -7.05
N ARG A 96 -2.21 -14.78 -7.04
CA ARG A 96 -1.18 -13.93 -6.43
C ARG A 96 -0.80 -12.85 -7.45
N LYS A 97 -1.48 -11.70 -7.39
CA LYS A 97 -1.09 -10.53 -8.18
C LYS A 97 0.28 -10.06 -7.68
N GLN A 98 1.33 -10.34 -8.45
CA GLN A 98 2.66 -9.80 -8.20
C GLN A 98 2.81 -8.49 -8.98
N VAL A 99 3.35 -7.49 -8.31
CA VAL A 99 3.67 -6.20 -8.90
C VAL A 99 5.19 -6.03 -8.81
N VAL A 100 5.84 -5.77 -9.94
CA VAL A 100 7.28 -5.50 -10.02
C VAL A 100 7.44 -4.05 -10.44
N MET A 101 8.17 -3.28 -9.64
CA MET A 101 8.39 -1.85 -9.86
C MET A 101 9.90 -1.56 -9.81
N SER A 102 10.36 -0.67 -10.68
CA SER A 102 11.70 -0.09 -10.62
C SER A 102 11.61 1.34 -10.12
N LEU A 103 12.50 1.71 -9.19
CA LEU A 103 12.68 3.08 -8.76
C LEU A 103 14.16 3.30 -8.49
N THR A 104 14.79 4.12 -9.32
CA THR A 104 16.17 4.57 -9.14
C THR A 104 16.20 5.84 -8.29
N GLN A 105 17.37 6.16 -7.72
CA GLN A 105 17.55 7.42 -6.99
C GLN A 105 17.41 8.65 -7.91
N GLU A 106 17.62 8.50 -9.22
CA GLU A 106 17.40 9.56 -10.20
C GLU A 106 15.90 9.78 -10.46
N GLU A 107 15.13 8.70 -10.65
CA GLU A 107 13.66 8.77 -10.81
C GLU A 107 12.93 9.25 -9.54
N TRP A 108 13.51 9.02 -8.37
CA TRP A 108 12.97 9.51 -7.09
C TRP A 108 13.13 11.03 -6.89
N LYS A 109 14.13 11.65 -7.53
CA LYS A 109 14.41 13.10 -7.41
C LYS A 109 13.52 13.94 -8.31
#